data_AF-A0A839YF71-F1
#
_entry.id   AF-A0A839YF71-F1
#
_cell.length_a   1.000
_cell.length_b   1.000
_cell.length_c   1.000
_cell.angle_alpha   90.00
_cell.angle_beta   90.00
_cell.angle_gamma   90.00
#
_symmetry.space_group_name_H-M   'P 1'
#
loop_
_entity.id
_entity.type
_entity.pdbx_description
1 polymer ?
#
loop_
_entity_poly.entity_id
_entity_poly.type
_entity_poly.pdbx_seq_one_letter_code
_entity_poly.pdbx_strand_id
1 'polypeptide(L)'
;MGFDRTRSGSDAVAQYAPAVAKRLADPATTPERELLWFHHVAWDRRMASGKTLWEELVAHYDRGVAAVGTMRATWARLRPLVDAERWGKTAAYLAVQEREARWWRDASLAYWMSVNGRALPAGAAPPAHDLAWYKAQRFPYAPGHPE
;
A
#
# COMPACT_ATOMS: atom_id res chain seq x y z
N MET A 1 5.41 -4.02 -13.10
CA MET A 1 5.48 -3.25 -11.84
C MET A 1 6.64 -3.77 -11.00
N GLY A 2 7.27 -2.89 -10.23
CA GLY A 2 8.43 -3.21 -9.40
C GLY A 2 9.70 -2.69 -10.06
N PHE A 3 10.86 -3.12 -9.57
CA PHE A 3 12.15 -2.68 -10.08
C PHE A 3 13.07 -3.89 -10.15
N ASP A 4 13.71 -4.12 -11.29
CA ASP A 4 14.68 -5.21 -11.44
C ASP A 4 15.99 -4.86 -10.72
N ARG A 5 16.18 -5.45 -9.54
CA ARG A 5 17.44 -5.38 -8.77
C ARG A 5 18.22 -6.69 -8.84
N THR A 6 17.83 -7.61 -9.71
CA THR A 6 18.59 -8.83 -10.00
C THR A 6 19.79 -8.52 -10.90
N ARG A 7 20.58 -9.54 -11.25
CA ARG A 7 21.74 -9.42 -12.14
C ARG A 7 21.42 -8.85 -13.52
N SER A 8 20.17 -8.97 -13.99
CA SER A 8 19.75 -8.38 -15.27
C SER A 8 19.37 -6.89 -15.18
N GLY A 9 19.20 -6.37 -13.97
CA GLY A 9 18.84 -4.98 -13.71
C GLY A 9 19.99 -4.22 -13.04
N SER A 10 19.74 -3.65 -11.86
CA SER A 10 20.76 -2.89 -11.14
C SER A 10 21.77 -3.74 -10.36
N ASP A 11 21.59 -5.07 -10.32
CA ASP A 11 22.40 -6.03 -9.57
C ASP A 11 22.56 -5.72 -8.06
N ALA A 12 21.63 -4.97 -7.47
CA ALA A 12 21.71 -4.64 -6.05
C ALA A 12 21.56 -5.88 -5.15
N VAL A 13 20.98 -6.97 -5.68
CA VAL A 13 20.92 -8.25 -4.99
C VAL A 13 22.30 -8.83 -4.65
N ALA A 14 23.35 -8.50 -5.43
CA ALA A 14 24.72 -8.94 -5.19
C ALA A 14 25.36 -8.31 -3.94
N GLN A 15 24.76 -7.25 -3.39
CA GLN A 15 25.21 -6.60 -2.15
C GLN A 15 24.85 -7.41 -0.89
N TYR A 16 23.96 -8.40 -1.01
CA TYR A 16 23.53 -9.24 0.10
C TYR A 16 24.41 -10.49 0.24
N ALA A 17 24.40 -11.09 1.43
CA ALA A 17 25.06 -12.38 1.67
C ALA A 17 24.54 -13.46 0.68
N PRO A 18 25.38 -14.41 0.21
CA PRO A 18 25.05 -15.30 -0.91
C PRO A 18 23.72 -16.08 -0.75
N ALA A 19 23.40 -16.55 0.44
CA ALA A 19 22.15 -17.27 0.71
C ALA A 19 20.91 -16.38 0.55
N VAL A 20 21.01 -15.11 0.97
CA VAL A 20 19.95 -14.12 0.83
C VAL A 20 19.83 -13.68 -0.62
N ALA A 21 20.95 -13.37 -1.26
CA ALA A 21 21.00 -12.99 -2.67
C ALA A 21 20.37 -14.07 -3.56
N LYS A 22 20.70 -15.35 -3.34
CA LYS A 22 20.12 -16.48 -4.06
C LYS A 22 18.59 -16.53 -3.95
N ARG A 23 18.05 -16.30 -2.74
CA ARG A 23 16.59 -16.29 -2.51
C ARG A 23 15.90 -15.08 -3.15
N LEU A 24 16.53 -13.91 -3.12
CA LEU A 24 15.96 -12.68 -3.66
C LEU A 24 16.15 -12.53 -5.17
N ALA A 25 17.08 -13.28 -5.77
CA ALA A 25 17.36 -13.23 -7.20
C ALA A 25 16.34 -13.99 -8.06
N ASP A 26 15.55 -14.89 -7.47
CA ASP A 26 14.50 -15.64 -8.17
C ASP A 26 13.11 -15.21 -7.67
N PRO A 27 12.23 -14.69 -8.53
CA PRO A 27 10.89 -14.25 -8.14
C PRO A 27 10.03 -15.40 -7.59
N ALA A 28 10.30 -16.67 -7.91
CA ALA A 28 9.59 -17.83 -7.36
C ALA A 28 9.95 -18.12 -5.89
N THR A 29 11.13 -17.70 -5.44
CA THR A 29 11.60 -17.94 -4.05
C THR A 29 11.65 -16.66 -3.20
N THR A 30 11.57 -15.50 -3.85
CA THR A 30 11.45 -14.19 -3.20
C THR A 30 10.11 -14.11 -2.44
N PRO A 31 10.10 -13.77 -1.14
CA PRO A 31 8.84 -13.59 -0.43
C PRO A 31 8.05 -12.40 -0.99
N GLU A 32 6.73 -12.51 -1.03
CA GLU A 32 5.88 -11.57 -1.78
C GLU A 32 5.99 -10.11 -1.31
N ARG A 33 6.21 -9.90 0.00
CA ARG A 33 6.39 -8.57 0.57
C ARG A 33 7.67 -7.88 0.08
N GLU A 34 8.67 -8.64 -0.38
CA GLU A 34 9.90 -8.12 -1.00
C GLU A 34 9.87 -8.21 -2.53
N LEU A 35 8.86 -8.82 -3.15
CA LEU A 35 8.85 -9.10 -4.58
C LEU A 35 9.12 -7.86 -5.44
N LEU A 36 8.34 -6.79 -5.22
CA LEU A 36 8.43 -5.57 -6.04
C LEU A 36 9.69 -4.74 -5.75
N TRP A 37 10.41 -5.06 -4.67
CA TRP A 37 11.74 -4.50 -4.41
C TRP A 37 12.80 -5.11 -5.31
N PHE A 38 12.70 -6.39 -5.66
CA PHE A 38 13.78 -7.05 -6.43
C PHE A 38 13.42 -7.36 -7.87
N HIS A 39 12.13 -7.41 -8.19
CA HIS A 39 11.65 -7.88 -9.49
C HIS A 39 10.72 -6.87 -10.14
N HIS A 40 10.91 -6.67 -11.44
CA HIS A 40 9.88 -6.09 -12.29
C HIS A 40 9.04 -7.21 -12.91
N VAL A 41 7.78 -7.34 -12.46
CA VAL A 41 6.88 -8.43 -12.88
C VAL A 41 5.62 -7.91 -13.57
N ALA A 42 4.97 -8.78 -14.34
CA ALA A 42 3.71 -8.47 -15.01
C ALA A 42 2.55 -8.37 -14.01
N TRP A 43 1.56 -7.55 -14.34
CA TRP A 43 0.37 -7.30 -13.49
C TRP A 43 -0.53 -8.52 -13.30
N ASP A 44 -0.49 -9.47 -14.22
CA ASP A 44 -1.22 -10.74 -14.24
C ASP A 44 -0.47 -11.89 -13.57
N ARG A 45 0.75 -11.64 -13.07
CA ARG A 45 1.51 -12.62 -12.29
C ARG A 45 0.64 -13.14 -11.14
N ARG A 46 0.55 -14.47 -11.02
CA ARG A 46 -0.16 -15.12 -9.92
C ARG A 46 0.65 -15.02 -8.64
N MET A 47 -0.03 -14.58 -7.59
CA MET A 47 0.45 -14.51 -6.21
C MET A 47 0.08 -15.82 -5.49
N ALA A 48 0.64 -16.06 -4.31
CA ALA A 48 0.41 -17.25 -3.49
C ALA A 48 -1.08 -17.42 -3.10
N SER A 49 -1.84 -16.33 -3.07
CA SER A 49 -3.30 -16.36 -2.86
C SER A 49 -4.10 -16.84 -4.08
N GLY A 50 -3.45 -17.06 -5.22
CA GLY A 50 -4.07 -17.37 -6.52
C GLY A 50 -4.57 -16.15 -7.28
N LYS A 51 -4.65 -14.98 -6.64
CA LYS A 51 -4.97 -13.71 -7.29
C LYS A 51 -3.80 -13.23 -8.15
N THR A 52 -4.10 -12.38 -9.13
CA THR A 52 -3.08 -11.63 -9.86
C THR A 52 -2.43 -10.58 -8.97
N LEU A 53 -1.24 -10.10 -9.34
CA LEU A 53 -0.58 -9.00 -8.65
C LEU A 53 -1.48 -7.76 -8.54
N TRP A 54 -2.22 -7.43 -9.61
CA TRP A 54 -3.17 -6.32 -9.58
C TRP A 54 -4.28 -6.51 -8.55
N GLU A 55 -4.90 -7.69 -8.52
CA GLU A 55 -5.95 -8.01 -7.55
C GLU A 55 -5.44 -8.01 -6.11
N GLU A 56 -4.23 -8.53 -5.85
CA GLU A 56 -3.61 -8.44 -4.53
C GLU A 56 -3.26 -7.01 -4.13
N LEU A 57 -2.79 -6.19 -5.07
CA LEU A 57 -2.48 -4.78 -4.78
C LEU A 57 -3.73 -4.02 -4.34
N VAL A 58 -4.84 -4.19 -5.08
CA VAL A 58 -6.13 -3.59 -4.72
C VAL A 58 -6.58 -4.06 -3.34
N ALA A 59 -6.57 -5.39 -3.12
CA ALA A 59 -6.96 -5.96 -1.83
C ALA A 59 -6.04 -5.50 -0.68
N HIS A 60 -4.75 -5.27 -0.94
CA HIS A 60 -3.81 -4.78 0.06
C HIS A 60 -4.15 -3.36 0.51
N TYR A 61 -4.44 -2.45 -0.42
CA TYR A 61 -4.89 -1.09 -0.08
C TYR A 61 -6.23 -1.10 0.69
N ASP A 62 -7.18 -1.94 0.28
CA ASP A 62 -8.47 -2.09 0.99
C ASP A 62 -8.27 -2.62 2.42
N ARG A 63 -7.39 -3.61 2.60
CA ARG A 63 -7.04 -4.14 3.94
C ARG A 63 -6.45 -3.05 4.83
N GLY A 64 -5.65 -2.14 4.27
CA GLY A 64 -5.09 -0.99 5.01
C GLY A 64 -6.18 -0.09 5.61
N VAL A 65 -7.20 0.26 4.81
CA VAL A 65 -8.35 1.05 5.29
C VAL A 65 -9.14 0.31 6.37
N ALA A 66 -9.42 -0.98 6.15
CA ALA A 66 -10.16 -1.82 7.10
C ALA A 66 -9.41 -1.99 8.44
N ALA A 67 -8.08 -2.06 8.40
CA ALA A 67 -7.25 -2.13 9.60
C ALA A 67 -7.41 -0.88 10.48
N VAL A 68 -7.43 0.33 9.88
CA VAL A 68 -7.65 1.56 10.66
C VAL A 68 -9.07 1.61 11.24
N GLY A 69 -10.08 1.13 10.51
CA GLY A 69 -11.43 0.96 11.04
C GLY A 69 -11.46 0.05 12.27
N THR A 70 -10.69 -1.05 12.24
CA THR A 70 -10.54 -1.97 13.38
C THR A 70 -9.81 -1.30 14.55
N MET A 71 -8.79 -0.47 14.30
CA MET A 71 -8.11 0.31 15.34
C MET A 71 -9.08 1.27 16.03
N ARG A 72 -9.93 1.97 15.27
CA ARG A 72 -10.97 2.86 15.82
C ARG A 72 -11.96 2.11 16.71
N ALA A 73 -12.48 0.98 16.22
CA ALA A 73 -13.40 0.14 16.99
C ALA A 73 -12.76 -0.37 18.28
N THR A 74 -11.48 -0.76 18.21
CA THR A 74 -10.70 -1.21 19.37
C THR A 74 -10.53 -0.08 20.39
N TRP A 75 -10.10 1.11 19.94
CA TRP A 75 -9.94 2.28 20.81
C TRP A 75 -11.25 2.73 21.47
N ALA A 76 -12.37 2.65 20.74
CA ALA A 76 -13.68 2.99 21.28
C ALA A 76 -14.05 2.14 22.51
N ARG A 77 -13.69 0.85 22.49
CA ARG A 77 -13.94 -0.08 23.62
C ARG A 77 -13.10 0.23 24.86
N LEU A 78 -12.01 0.99 24.73
CA LEU A 78 -11.13 1.39 25.83
C LEU A 78 -11.58 2.66 26.54
N ARG A 79 -12.68 3.30 26.12
CA ARG A 79 -13.22 4.53 26.73
C ARG A 79 -13.37 4.49 28.25
N PRO A 80 -13.82 3.40 28.91
CA PRO A 80 -13.93 3.37 30.36
C PRO A 80 -12.58 3.15 31.08
N LEU A 81 -11.50 2.86 30.36
CA LEU A 81 -10.19 2.48 30.91
C LEU A 81 -9.12 3.56 30.74
N VAL A 82 -9.41 4.64 30.01
CA VAL A 82 -8.47 5.72 29.67
C VAL A 82 -9.14 7.05 30.06
N ASP A 83 -8.37 8.01 30.59
CA ASP A 83 -8.92 9.34 30.89
C ASP A 83 -9.45 10.03 29.62
N ALA A 84 -10.37 10.95 29.83
CA ALA A 84 -11.12 11.59 28.76
C ALA A 84 -10.22 12.36 27.77
N GLU A 85 -9.14 12.98 28.24
CA GLU A 85 -8.26 13.80 27.41
C GLU A 85 -7.49 12.93 26.41
N ARG A 86 -6.76 11.93 26.90
CA ARG A 86 -5.98 11.02 26.04
C ARG A 86 -6.90 10.19 25.15
N TRP A 87 -8.03 9.74 25.69
CA TRP A 87 -9.02 9.02 24.90
C TRP A 87 -9.53 9.85 23.73
N GLY A 88 -9.97 11.09 24.00
CA GLY A 88 -10.51 12.00 23.00
C GLY A 88 -9.49 12.38 21.93
N LYS A 89 -8.26 12.72 22.34
CA LYS A 89 -7.17 13.05 21.41
C LYS A 89 -6.85 11.91 20.45
N THR A 90 -6.67 10.70 20.98
CA THR A 90 -6.37 9.53 20.13
C THR A 90 -7.54 9.16 19.23
N ALA A 91 -8.79 9.26 19.72
CA ALA A 91 -9.97 9.02 18.90
C ALA A 91 -10.05 9.99 17.71
N ALA A 92 -9.72 11.27 17.93
CA ALA A 92 -9.66 12.28 16.87
C ALA A 92 -8.57 11.97 15.85
N TYR A 93 -7.35 11.59 16.30
CA TYR A 93 -6.28 11.21 15.38
C TYR A 93 -6.56 9.94 14.59
N LEU A 94 -7.20 8.93 15.19
CA LEU A 94 -7.61 7.74 14.45
C LEU A 94 -8.69 8.03 13.40
N ALA A 95 -9.59 9.00 13.67
CA ALA A 95 -10.57 9.44 12.68
C ALA A 95 -9.90 10.18 11.50
N VAL A 96 -8.89 11.01 11.78
CA VAL A 96 -8.03 11.60 10.74
C VAL A 96 -7.32 10.50 9.96
N GLN A 97 -6.66 9.56 10.64
CA GLN A 97 -5.93 8.46 10.02
C GLN A 97 -6.82 7.62 9.09
N GLU A 98 -8.07 7.34 9.44
CA GLU A 98 -8.97 6.59 8.56
C GLU A 98 -9.30 7.37 7.28
N ARG A 99 -9.58 8.67 7.40
CA ARG A 99 -9.83 9.51 6.23
C ARG A 99 -8.58 9.58 5.33
N GLU A 100 -7.41 9.75 5.91
CA GLU A 100 -6.15 9.77 5.17
C GLU A 100 -5.84 8.40 4.54
N ALA A 101 -6.13 7.29 5.22
CA ALA A 101 -5.96 5.95 4.67
C ALA A 101 -6.85 5.71 3.45
N ARG A 102 -8.11 6.19 3.48
CA ARG A 102 -9.01 6.18 2.31
C ARG A 102 -8.47 7.04 1.18
N TRP A 103 -7.98 8.23 1.49
CA TRP A 103 -7.34 9.11 0.50
C TRP A 103 -6.14 8.43 -0.16
N TRP A 104 -5.23 7.83 0.62
CA TRP A 104 -4.05 7.12 0.11
C TRP A 104 -4.41 5.92 -0.75
N ARG A 105 -5.41 5.14 -0.33
CA ARG A 105 -5.95 4.01 -1.08
C ARG A 105 -6.47 4.48 -2.43
N ASP A 106 -7.36 5.47 -2.44
CA ASP A 106 -7.99 5.94 -3.67
C ASP A 106 -7.00 6.61 -4.63
N ALA A 107 -6.12 7.49 -4.13
CA ALA A 107 -5.11 8.16 -4.95
C ALA A 107 -4.14 7.15 -5.58
N SER A 108 -3.71 6.15 -4.82
CA SER A 108 -2.83 5.09 -5.32
C SER A 108 -3.51 4.24 -6.39
N LEU A 109 -4.76 3.82 -6.15
CA LEU A 109 -5.50 3.02 -7.13
C LEU A 109 -5.79 3.82 -8.41
N ALA A 110 -6.21 5.09 -8.29
CA ALA A 110 -6.41 5.97 -9.43
C ALA A 110 -5.12 6.12 -10.26
N TYR A 111 -3.96 6.26 -9.60
CA TYR A 111 -2.67 6.29 -10.27
C TYR A 111 -2.36 4.96 -10.99
N TRP A 112 -2.44 3.82 -10.29
CA TRP A 112 -2.10 2.53 -10.90
C TRP A 112 -3.01 2.16 -12.05
N MET A 113 -4.31 2.44 -11.95
CA MET A 113 -5.27 2.25 -13.04
C MET A 113 -4.92 3.10 -14.26
N SER A 114 -4.45 4.34 -14.07
CA SER A 114 -4.02 5.19 -15.19
C SER A 114 -2.77 4.66 -15.90
N VAL A 115 -1.92 3.90 -15.20
CA VAL A 115 -0.68 3.33 -15.73
C VAL A 115 -0.92 1.97 -16.39
N ASN A 116 -1.76 1.13 -15.79
CA ASN A 116 -1.92 -0.26 -16.23
C ASN A 116 -3.19 -0.51 -17.06
N GLY A 117 -4.15 0.43 -17.09
CA GLY A 117 -5.40 0.33 -17.84
C GLY A 117 -6.35 -0.78 -17.36
N ARG A 118 -6.15 -1.33 -16.16
CA ARG A 118 -6.93 -2.47 -15.65
C ARG A 118 -8.17 -2.01 -14.89
N ALA A 119 -9.27 -2.72 -15.11
CA ALA A 119 -10.47 -2.58 -14.31
C ALA A 119 -10.24 -3.07 -12.87
N LEU A 120 -11.00 -2.52 -11.93
CA LEU A 120 -10.99 -3.00 -10.56
C LEU A 120 -11.57 -4.42 -10.47
N PRO A 121 -11.05 -5.27 -9.56
CA PRO A 121 -11.64 -6.57 -9.26
C PRO A 121 -13.09 -6.44 -8.79
N ALA A 122 -13.90 -7.47 -9.03
CA ALA A 122 -15.29 -7.49 -8.57
C ALA A 122 -15.39 -7.24 -7.05
N GLY A 123 -16.29 -6.34 -6.66
CA GLY A 123 -16.52 -5.98 -5.26
C GLY A 123 -15.60 -4.89 -4.69
N ALA A 124 -14.55 -4.47 -5.42
CA ALA A 124 -13.74 -3.33 -5.01
C ALA A 124 -14.44 -2.00 -5.34
N ALA A 125 -14.53 -1.10 -4.35
CA ALA A 125 -15.10 0.23 -4.57
C ALA A 125 -14.18 1.08 -5.46
N PRO A 126 -14.71 1.85 -6.42
CA PRO A 126 -13.89 2.79 -7.18
C PRO A 126 -13.33 3.91 -6.28
N PRO A 127 -12.19 4.52 -6.65
CA PRO A 127 -11.75 5.78 -6.05
C PRO A 127 -12.89 6.81 -6.04
N ALA A 128 -13.01 7.60 -4.97
CA ALA A 128 -14.08 8.61 -4.87
C ALA A 128 -13.98 9.72 -5.92
N HIS A 129 -12.77 10.01 -6.41
CA HIS A 129 -12.49 11.00 -7.43
C HIS A 129 -11.58 10.44 -8.54
N ASP A 130 -11.40 11.17 -9.63
CA ASP A 130 -10.44 10.81 -10.67
C ASP A 130 -8.99 11.16 -10.28
N LEU A 131 -8.02 10.70 -11.08
CA LEU A 131 -6.61 10.98 -10.83
C LEU A 131 -6.27 12.48 -10.88
N ALA A 132 -6.98 13.27 -11.69
CA ALA A 132 -6.71 14.70 -11.81
C ALA A 132 -7.04 15.43 -10.50
N TRP A 133 -8.14 15.06 -9.85
CA TRP A 133 -8.51 15.58 -8.55
C TRP A 133 -7.47 15.27 -7.48
N TYR A 134 -6.97 14.03 -7.40
CA TYR A 134 -5.94 13.66 -6.42
C TYR A 134 -4.60 14.38 -6.66
N LYS A 135 -4.23 14.60 -7.93
CA LYS A 135 -3.02 15.37 -8.30
C LYS A 135 -3.13 16.86 -7.99
N ALA A 136 -4.33 17.42 -7.96
CA ALA A 136 -4.56 18.84 -7.69
C ALA A 136 -4.46 19.20 -6.20
N GLN A 137 -4.43 18.21 -5.30
CA GLN A 137 -4.35 18.44 -3.86
C GLN A 137 -3.00 19.08 -3.50
N ARG A 138 -3.02 20.01 -2.54
CA ARG A 138 -1.83 20.71 -2.04
C ARG A 138 -1.65 20.46 -0.56
N PHE A 139 -0.46 20.01 -0.18
CA PHE A 139 -0.08 19.72 1.20
C PHE A 139 1.19 20.50 1.57
N PRO A 140 1.07 21.78 1.97
CA PRO A 140 2.22 22.66 2.18
C PRO A 140 3.22 22.15 3.23
N TYR A 141 2.79 21.26 4.13
CA TYR A 141 3.62 20.70 5.19
C TYR A 141 3.96 19.21 4.99
N ALA A 142 3.80 18.67 3.78
CA ALA A 142 4.17 17.28 3.52
C ALA A 142 5.70 17.09 3.52
N PRO A 143 6.24 16.01 4.11
CA PRO A 143 7.68 15.73 4.10
C PRO A 143 8.21 15.64 2.67
N GLY A 144 9.35 16.30 2.41
CA GLY A 144 9.98 16.33 1.08
C GLY A 144 9.57 17.50 0.18
N HIS A 145 8.80 18.47 0.70
CA HIS A 145 8.79 19.83 0.17
C HIS A 145 10.00 20.59 0.74
N PRO A 146 11.04 20.86 -0.06
CA PRO A 146 11.97 21.92 0.29
C PRO A 146 11.21 23.23 0.10
N GLU A 147 10.97 23.96 1.17
CA GLU A 147 10.82 25.42 1.03
C GLU A 147 12.15 26.00 0.51
#